data_AF-A0A350AXY0-F1
#
_entry.id   AF-A0A350AXY0-F1
#
_cell.length_a   1.000
_cell.length_b   1.000
_cell.length_c   1.000
_cell.angle_alpha   90.00
_cell.angle_beta   90.00
_cell.angle_gamma   90.00
#
_symmetry.space_group_name_H-M   'P 1'
#
loop_
_entity.id
_entity.type
_entity.pdbx_description
1 polymer ?
#
loop_
_entity_poly.entity_id
_entity_poly.type
_entity_poly.pdbx_seq_one_letter_code
_entity_poly.pdbx_strand_id
1 'polypeptide(L)'
;MLTGNKGEWSEIYTLLKLIAEGEMLKGDKQLNPLSDERYKVIALERNEATTGITTYSIKGKTVEITNPIESITLDREIFSTEANKLLDVIKSQTGTVEIPTTEQFMAQALTFSIKARSQDKTDIKVEIHDHRTSISHTRGFSIKSQLGRPSTLLNASRHTLFRYKINNITDDQATAINNISSSSAVIDRIQSIDSLK
;
A
#
# COMPACT_ATOMS: atom_id res chain seq x y z
N MET A 1 -3.85 -19.37 -4.01
CA MET A 1 -4.26 -18.52 -2.88
C MET A 1 -3.21 -17.45 -2.71
N LEU A 2 -3.66 -16.20 -2.63
CA LEU A 2 -2.79 -15.03 -2.52
C LEU A 2 -2.44 -14.78 -1.05
N THR A 3 -1.16 -14.60 -0.77
CA THR A 3 -0.66 -14.26 0.57
C THR A 3 -0.12 -12.83 0.57
N GLY A 4 -0.43 -12.08 1.62
CA GLY A 4 0.02 -10.69 1.75
C GLY A 4 0.19 -10.24 3.19
N ASN A 5 1.14 -9.35 3.43
CA ASN A 5 1.26 -8.61 4.68
C ASN A 5 0.31 -7.38 4.70
N LYS A 6 0.28 -6.65 5.82
CA LYS A 6 -0.64 -5.50 5.98
C LYS A 6 -0.47 -4.44 4.89
N GLY A 7 0.76 -4.15 4.48
CA GLY A 7 1.05 -3.16 3.45
C GLY A 7 0.49 -3.59 2.10
N GLU A 8 0.68 -4.86 1.75
CA GLU A 8 0.26 -5.43 0.47
C GLU A 8 -1.28 -5.49 0.38
N TRP A 9 -1.95 -5.99 1.42
CA TRP A 9 -3.42 -5.97 1.48
C TRP A 9 -3.99 -4.55 1.53
N SER A 10 -3.23 -3.57 2.02
CA SER A 10 -3.66 -2.16 2.03
C SER A 10 -3.72 -1.56 0.61
N GLU A 11 -2.99 -2.10 -0.36
CA GLU A 11 -3.12 -1.68 -1.77
C GLU A 11 -4.50 -2.05 -2.31
N ILE A 12 -4.95 -3.28 -2.05
CA ILE A 12 -6.29 -3.75 -2.41
C ILE A 12 -7.36 -2.95 -1.65
N TYR A 13 -7.19 -2.76 -0.35
CA TYR A 13 -8.10 -1.91 0.44
C TYR A 13 -8.25 -0.52 -0.17
N THR A 14 -7.14 0.10 -0.59
CA THR A 14 -7.16 1.43 -1.20
C THR A 14 -7.92 1.44 -2.53
N LEU A 15 -7.72 0.43 -3.39
CA LEU A 15 -8.52 0.28 -4.61
C LEU A 15 -10.02 0.23 -4.30
N LEU A 16 -10.42 -0.66 -3.38
CA LEU A 16 -11.83 -0.84 -3.01
C LEU A 16 -12.42 0.45 -2.41
N LYS A 17 -11.68 1.11 -1.52
CA LYS A 17 -12.08 2.34 -0.84
C LYS A 17 -12.26 3.49 -1.83
N LEU A 18 -11.32 3.70 -2.75
CA LEU A 18 -11.42 4.76 -3.75
C LEU A 18 -12.58 4.53 -4.73
N ILE A 19 -12.84 3.28 -5.11
CA ILE A 19 -14.03 2.93 -5.90
C ILE A 19 -15.30 3.25 -5.11
N ALA A 20 -15.38 2.82 -3.86
CA ALA A 20 -16.54 3.02 -3.00
C ALA A 20 -16.83 4.52 -2.77
N GLU A 21 -15.82 5.32 -2.46
CA GLU A 21 -15.98 6.74 -2.12
C GLU A 21 -16.01 7.65 -3.33
N GLY A 22 -15.27 7.32 -4.40
CA GLY A 22 -15.21 8.12 -5.62
C GLY A 22 -14.59 9.50 -5.39
N GLU A 23 -13.88 9.65 -4.28
CA GLU A 23 -13.10 10.82 -3.93
C GLU A 23 -11.82 10.41 -3.21
N MET A 24 -10.85 11.30 -3.25
CA MET A 24 -9.57 11.15 -2.56
C MET A 24 -9.25 12.46 -1.86
N LEU A 25 -9.10 12.39 -0.54
CA LEU A 25 -8.71 13.54 0.29
C LEU A 25 -7.21 13.80 0.17
N LYS A 26 -6.83 15.08 0.12
CA LYS A 26 -5.42 15.47 0.23
C LYS A 26 -4.96 15.42 1.69
N GLY A 27 -3.69 15.12 1.89
CA GLY A 27 -3.06 15.12 3.20
C GLY A 27 -2.14 16.33 3.39
N ASP A 28 -2.03 16.82 4.62
CA ASP A 28 -1.00 17.78 5.02
C ASP A 28 0.37 17.09 5.24
N LYS A 29 1.37 17.85 5.72
CA LYS A 29 2.72 17.33 6.03
C LYS A 29 2.73 16.28 7.15
N GLN A 30 1.68 16.24 7.96
CA GLN A 30 1.48 15.32 9.07
C GLN A 30 0.56 14.15 8.68
N LEU A 31 0.16 14.07 7.39
CA LEU A 31 -0.77 13.09 6.83
C LEU A 31 -2.19 13.19 7.38
N ASN A 32 -2.58 14.33 7.96
CA ASN A 32 -3.97 14.58 8.31
C ASN A 32 -4.77 14.94 7.05
N PRO A 33 -6.02 14.45 6.92
CA PRO A 33 -6.87 14.81 5.80
C PRO A 33 -7.25 16.30 5.85
N LEU A 34 -7.15 16.97 4.70
CA LEU A 34 -7.64 18.32 4.47
C LEU A 34 -9.08 18.21 3.96
N SER A 35 -10.08 18.44 4.83
CA SER A 35 -11.51 18.22 4.53
C SER A 35 -12.01 18.95 3.29
N ASP A 36 -11.43 20.11 3.00
CA ASP A 36 -11.86 20.99 1.92
C ASP A 36 -11.09 20.73 0.62
N GLU A 37 -10.08 19.85 0.65
CA GLU A 37 -9.26 19.52 -0.49
C GLU A 37 -9.45 18.06 -0.91
N ARG A 38 -10.31 17.86 -1.91
CA ARG A 38 -10.66 16.54 -2.45
C ARG A 38 -10.55 16.51 -3.95
N TYR A 39 -10.06 15.39 -4.45
CA TYR A 39 -10.14 15.03 -5.86
C TYR A 39 -11.33 14.10 -6.07
N LYS A 40 -12.17 14.40 -7.06
CA LYS A 40 -13.17 13.43 -7.51
C LYS A 40 -12.46 12.35 -8.34
N VAL A 41 -12.66 11.10 -7.98
CA VAL A 41 -12.13 9.94 -8.71
C VAL A 41 -13.14 9.53 -9.77
N ILE A 42 -12.70 9.50 -11.03
CA ILE A 42 -13.54 9.10 -12.17
C ILE A 42 -13.27 7.64 -12.52
N ALA A 43 -11.99 7.28 -12.61
CA ALA A 43 -11.57 5.94 -12.94
C ALA A 43 -10.24 5.60 -12.26
N LEU A 44 -9.97 4.30 -12.14
CA LEU A 44 -8.69 3.78 -11.67
C LEU A 44 -8.15 2.77 -12.68
N GLU A 45 -6.83 2.62 -12.73
CA GLU A 45 -6.17 1.59 -13.53
C GLU A 45 -5.14 0.83 -12.70
N ARG A 46 -5.16 -0.50 -12.80
CA ARG A 46 -4.09 -1.39 -12.31
C ARG A 46 -3.55 -2.23 -13.45
N ASN A 47 -2.24 -2.43 -13.47
CA ASN A 47 -1.59 -3.31 -14.43
C ASN A 47 -1.38 -4.69 -13.80
N GLU A 48 -2.17 -5.66 -14.24
CA GLU A 48 -2.09 -7.05 -13.85
C GLU A 48 -1.17 -7.80 -14.82
N ALA A 49 -0.29 -8.66 -14.30
CA ALA A 49 0.66 -9.38 -15.15
C ALA A 49 -0.02 -10.36 -16.13
N THR A 50 -1.17 -10.90 -15.75
CA THR A 50 -1.90 -11.93 -16.48
C THR A 50 -2.89 -11.36 -17.49
N THR A 51 -3.59 -10.28 -17.14
CA THR A 51 -4.67 -9.71 -17.96
C THR A 51 -4.31 -8.38 -18.59
N GLY A 52 -3.21 -7.73 -18.18
CA GLY A 52 -2.83 -6.40 -18.63
C GLY A 52 -3.50 -5.30 -17.80
N ILE A 53 -3.78 -4.15 -18.42
CA ILE A 53 -4.39 -3.02 -17.73
C ILE A 53 -5.87 -3.31 -17.48
N THR A 54 -6.27 -3.28 -16.21
CA THR A 54 -7.66 -3.32 -15.77
C THR A 54 -8.09 -1.92 -15.36
N THR A 55 -9.16 -1.42 -15.96
CA THR A 55 -9.74 -0.10 -15.70
C THR A 55 -11.04 -0.24 -14.91
N TYR A 56 -11.21 0.57 -13.87
CA TYR A 56 -12.39 0.63 -13.00
C TYR A 56 -13.04 2.00 -13.17
N SER A 57 -14.10 2.09 -13.97
CA SER A 57 -14.80 3.34 -14.27
C SER A 57 -16.03 3.53 -13.38
N ILE A 58 -16.05 4.59 -12.59
CA ILE A 58 -17.14 4.87 -11.65
C ILE A 58 -18.31 5.54 -12.40
N LYS A 59 -19.45 4.86 -12.51
CA LYS A 59 -20.68 5.31 -13.18
C LYS A 59 -21.80 5.60 -12.18
N GLY A 60 -21.49 6.42 -11.17
CA GLY A 60 -22.44 6.76 -10.12
C GLY A 60 -22.63 5.62 -9.11
N LYS A 61 -23.68 4.81 -9.31
CA LYS A 61 -24.01 3.66 -8.44
C LYS A 61 -23.39 2.34 -8.89
N THR A 62 -22.86 2.29 -10.10
CA THR A 62 -22.21 1.11 -10.66
C THR A 62 -20.76 1.42 -11.00
N VAL A 63 -19.98 0.35 -11.19
CA VAL A 63 -18.58 0.39 -11.61
C VAL A 63 -18.44 -0.52 -12.82
N GLU A 64 -18.06 0.06 -13.95
CA GLU A 64 -17.68 -0.70 -15.15
C GLU A 64 -16.21 -1.11 -15.01
N ILE A 65 -15.94 -2.41 -15.09
CA ILE A 65 -14.59 -2.96 -14.92
C ILE A 65 -14.23 -3.69 -16.20
N THR A 66 -13.14 -3.27 -16.83
CA THR A 66 -12.72 -3.79 -18.14
C THR A 66 -11.24 -4.07 -18.14
N ASN A 67 -10.86 -5.22 -18.68
CA ASN A 67 -9.49 -5.54 -19.04
C ASN A 67 -9.46 -6.01 -20.53
N PRO A 68 -8.30 -6.27 -21.13
CA PRO A 68 -8.20 -6.77 -22.51
C PRO A 68 -8.97 -8.07 -22.85
N ILE A 69 -9.40 -8.82 -21.85
CA ILE A 69 -10.02 -10.15 -22.00
C ILE A 69 -11.54 -10.06 -21.83
N GLU A 70 -12.01 -9.30 -20.84
CA GLU A 70 -13.41 -9.26 -20.45
C GLU A 70 -13.84 -7.92 -19.84
N SER A 71 -15.15 -7.73 -19.75
CA SER A 71 -15.77 -6.54 -19.17
C SER A 71 -17.01 -6.93 -18.37
N ILE A 72 -17.14 -6.36 -17.18
CA ILE A 72 -18.24 -6.61 -16.25
C ILE A 72 -18.74 -5.29 -15.64
N THR A 73 -19.86 -5.35 -14.93
CA THR A 73 -20.38 -4.23 -14.16
C THR A 73 -20.81 -4.72 -12.79
N LEU A 74 -20.39 -4.02 -11.74
CA LEU A 74 -20.74 -4.34 -10.35
C LEU A 74 -21.40 -3.13 -9.67
N ASP A 75 -22.23 -3.41 -8.68
CA ASP A 75 -22.77 -2.39 -7.80
C ASP A 75 -21.66 -1.80 -6.93
N ARG A 76 -21.58 -0.47 -6.91
CA ARG A 76 -20.54 0.27 -6.20
C ARG A 76 -20.61 0.08 -4.69
N GLU A 77 -21.80 -0.16 -4.15
CA GLU A 77 -22.01 -0.38 -2.72
C GLU A 77 -21.27 -1.63 -2.20
N ILE A 78 -21.10 -2.66 -3.04
CA ILE A 78 -20.39 -3.88 -2.67
C ILE A 78 -18.93 -3.55 -2.33
N PHE A 79 -18.29 -2.62 -3.05
CA PHE A 79 -16.91 -2.20 -2.76
C PHE A 79 -16.77 -1.56 -1.38
N SER A 80 -17.78 -0.83 -0.90
CA SER A 80 -17.78 -0.28 0.46
C SER A 80 -17.81 -1.40 1.51
N THR A 81 -18.67 -2.39 1.29
CA THR A 81 -18.81 -3.56 2.16
C THR A 81 -17.51 -4.36 2.22
N GLU A 82 -16.91 -4.66 1.07
CA GLU A 82 -15.68 -5.44 0.96
C GLU A 82 -14.46 -4.67 1.47
N ALA A 83 -14.40 -3.35 1.26
CA ALA A 83 -13.35 -2.50 1.84
C ALA A 83 -13.38 -2.52 3.38
N ASN A 84 -14.56 -2.44 3.99
CA ASN A 84 -14.70 -2.47 5.45
C ASN A 84 -14.30 -3.83 6.02
N LYS A 85 -14.78 -4.93 5.43
CA LYS A 85 -14.39 -6.29 5.83
C LYS A 85 -12.87 -6.48 5.74
N LEU A 86 -12.26 -6.07 4.64
CA LEU A 86 -10.82 -6.18 4.43
C LEU A 86 -10.04 -5.33 5.45
N LEU A 87 -10.51 -4.12 5.76
CA LEU A 87 -9.86 -3.26 6.76
C LEU A 87 -9.82 -3.92 8.14
N ASP A 88 -10.90 -4.57 8.56
CA ASP A 88 -10.96 -5.25 9.87
C ASP A 88 -9.99 -6.43 9.94
N VAL A 89 -9.85 -7.19 8.85
CA VAL A 89 -8.84 -8.26 8.74
C VAL A 89 -7.42 -7.69 8.78
N ILE A 90 -7.12 -6.63 8.01
CA ILE A 90 -5.79 -5.97 8.02
C ILE A 90 -5.43 -5.45 9.41
N LYS A 91 -6.40 -4.91 10.15
CA LYS A 91 -6.16 -4.40 11.52
C LYS A 91 -5.82 -5.53 12.49
N SER A 92 -6.53 -6.66 12.40
CA SER A 92 -6.39 -7.78 13.33
C SER A 92 -5.21 -8.72 13.03
N GLN A 93 -4.75 -8.81 11.79
CA GLN A 93 -3.69 -9.75 11.42
C GLN A 93 -2.31 -9.36 11.98
N THR A 94 -1.46 -10.36 12.25
CA THR A 94 -0.05 -10.19 12.60
C THR A 94 0.81 -10.99 11.61
N GLY A 95 1.36 -10.31 10.60
CA GLY A 95 2.23 -10.94 9.59
C GLY A 95 1.56 -11.08 8.21
N THR A 96 2.06 -12.05 7.45
CA THR A 96 1.57 -12.42 6.11
C THR A 96 0.44 -13.43 6.25
N VAL A 97 -0.70 -13.16 5.62
CA VAL A 97 -1.89 -14.01 5.71
C VAL A 97 -2.59 -14.16 4.35
N GLU A 98 -3.36 -15.22 4.23
CA GLU A 98 -4.34 -15.42 3.15
C GLU A 98 -5.68 -14.82 3.58
N ILE A 99 -6.41 -14.21 2.63
CA ILE A 99 -7.76 -13.71 2.86
C ILE A 99 -8.66 -14.23 1.72
N PRO A 100 -9.11 -15.50 1.78
CA PRO A 100 -9.81 -16.14 0.67
C PRO A 100 -11.09 -15.44 0.24
N THR A 101 -11.83 -14.83 1.20
CA THR A 101 -13.04 -14.06 0.91
C THR A 101 -12.74 -12.81 0.07
N THR A 102 -11.65 -12.11 0.39
CA THR A 102 -11.18 -10.97 -0.40
C THR A 102 -10.66 -11.43 -1.76
N GLU A 103 -9.91 -12.54 -1.84
CA GLU A 103 -9.44 -13.11 -3.11
C GLU A 103 -10.60 -13.47 -4.04
N GLN A 104 -11.69 -14.03 -3.49
CA GLN A 104 -12.90 -14.33 -4.26
C GLN A 104 -13.55 -13.06 -4.82
N PHE A 105 -13.65 -12.00 -4.03
CA PHE A 105 -14.21 -10.73 -4.52
C PHE A 105 -13.27 -10.03 -5.53
N MET A 106 -11.96 -10.08 -5.30
CA MET A 106 -10.97 -9.58 -6.25
C MET A 106 -11.15 -10.21 -7.62
N ALA A 107 -11.30 -11.53 -7.69
CA ALA A 107 -11.56 -12.24 -8.94
C ALA A 107 -12.87 -11.80 -9.61
N GLN A 108 -13.94 -11.59 -8.82
CA GLN A 108 -15.19 -11.02 -9.33
C GLN A 108 -15.01 -9.60 -9.87
N ALA A 109 -14.04 -8.83 -9.36
CA ALA A 109 -13.71 -7.48 -9.80
C ALA A 109 -12.52 -7.44 -10.80
N LEU A 110 -12.21 -8.57 -11.46
CA LEU A 110 -11.12 -8.69 -12.45
C LEU A 110 -9.72 -8.32 -11.92
N THR A 111 -9.52 -8.42 -10.61
CA THR A 111 -8.23 -8.24 -9.93
C THR A 111 -7.66 -9.60 -9.56
N PHE A 112 -6.44 -9.93 -10.01
CA PHE A 112 -5.87 -11.27 -9.82
C PHE A 112 -4.55 -11.29 -9.04
N SER A 113 -4.06 -10.12 -8.63
CA SER A 113 -2.83 -9.99 -7.84
C SER A 113 -2.97 -8.95 -6.73
N ILE A 114 -2.29 -9.18 -5.60
CA ILE A 114 -2.27 -8.22 -4.48
C ILE A 114 -1.45 -6.98 -4.86
N LYS A 115 -0.38 -7.15 -5.63
CA LYS A 115 0.50 -6.05 -6.10
C LYS A 115 0.38 -5.85 -7.58
N ALA A 116 0.36 -4.59 -8.00
CA ALA A 116 0.53 -4.25 -9.41
C ALA A 116 1.90 -4.73 -9.94
N ARG A 117 2.01 -4.90 -11.26
CA ARG A 117 3.23 -5.38 -11.91
C ARG A 117 4.44 -4.47 -11.57
N SER A 118 5.50 -5.06 -11.00
CA SER A 118 6.63 -4.35 -10.37
C SER A 118 7.55 -3.52 -11.29
N GLN A 119 7.33 -3.54 -12.60
CA GLN A 119 8.13 -2.75 -13.55
C GLN A 119 7.80 -1.25 -13.50
N ASP A 120 6.69 -0.88 -12.86
CA ASP A 120 6.27 0.50 -12.65
C ASP A 120 6.30 0.81 -11.15
N LYS A 121 6.80 1.98 -10.73
CA LYS A 121 6.75 2.42 -9.30
C LYS A 121 5.33 2.81 -8.86
N THR A 122 4.38 2.64 -9.75
CA THR A 122 2.99 3.08 -9.64
C THR A 122 2.14 1.89 -9.23
N ASP A 123 1.58 1.96 -8.01
CA ASP A 123 0.72 0.90 -7.47
C ASP A 123 -0.70 1.00 -8.05
N ILE A 124 -1.14 2.23 -8.36
CA ILE A 124 -2.43 2.53 -8.99
C ILE A 124 -2.36 3.82 -9.79
N LYS A 125 -3.03 3.88 -10.95
CA LYS A 125 -3.30 5.15 -11.63
C LYS A 125 -4.72 5.57 -11.33
N VAL A 126 -4.91 6.86 -11.08
CA VAL A 126 -6.21 7.44 -10.77
C VAL A 126 -6.48 8.57 -11.75
N GLU A 127 -7.59 8.49 -12.46
CA GLU A 127 -8.15 9.60 -13.20
C GLU A 127 -8.95 10.47 -12.22
N ILE A 128 -8.41 11.67 -11.98
CA ILE A 128 -8.99 12.64 -11.05
C ILE A 128 -9.53 13.84 -11.81
N HIS A 129 -10.68 14.34 -11.37
CA HIS A 129 -11.22 15.63 -11.81
C HIS A 129 -10.87 16.70 -10.77
N ASP A 130 -10.12 17.72 -11.18
CA ASP A 130 -9.82 18.88 -10.35
C ASP A 130 -10.95 19.92 -10.52
N HIS A 131 -11.74 20.12 -9.46
CA HIS A 131 -12.87 21.04 -9.49
C HIS A 131 -12.45 22.52 -9.67
N ARG A 132 -11.21 22.88 -9.32
CA ARG A 132 -10.70 24.25 -9.43
C ARG A 132 -10.28 24.59 -10.85
N THR A 133 -9.77 23.60 -11.60
CA THR A 133 -9.33 23.80 -12.99
C THR A 133 -10.32 23.27 -14.02
N SER A 134 -11.29 22.44 -13.60
CA SER A 134 -12.22 21.70 -14.47
C SER A 134 -11.52 20.76 -15.47
N ILE A 135 -10.28 20.37 -15.20
CA ILE A 135 -9.49 19.47 -16.04
C ILE A 135 -9.40 18.10 -15.37
N SER A 136 -9.62 17.04 -16.15
CA SER A 136 -9.35 15.66 -15.73
C SER A 136 -7.92 15.28 -16.07
N HIS A 137 -7.24 14.63 -15.12
CA HIS A 137 -5.87 14.17 -15.29
C HIS A 137 -5.68 12.79 -14.70
N THR A 138 -4.99 11.92 -15.44
CA THR A 138 -4.49 10.65 -14.90
C THR A 138 -3.17 10.88 -14.16
N ARG A 139 -3.07 10.33 -12.95
CA ARG A 139 -1.86 10.39 -12.10
C ARG A 139 -1.56 9.03 -11.52
N GLY A 140 -0.29 8.64 -11.51
CA GLY A 140 0.19 7.46 -10.83
C GLY A 140 0.45 7.74 -9.35
N PHE A 141 -0.01 6.86 -8.48
CA PHE A 141 0.21 6.92 -7.03
C PHE A 141 0.93 5.66 -6.56
N SER A 142 1.79 5.84 -5.55
CA SER A 142 2.27 4.74 -4.73
C SER A 142 1.54 4.75 -3.39
N ILE A 143 1.17 3.57 -2.92
CA ILE A 143 0.42 3.36 -1.69
C ILE A 143 1.39 2.97 -0.58
N LYS A 144 1.23 3.58 0.59
CA LYS A 144 2.02 3.31 1.79
C LYS A 144 1.08 3.19 2.97
N SER A 145 1.00 1.99 3.53
CA SER A 145 0.13 1.72 4.67
C SER A 145 0.78 2.16 5.99
N GLN A 146 0.01 2.88 6.81
CA GLN A 146 0.34 3.16 8.22
C GLN A 146 -0.36 2.20 9.19
N LEU A 147 -1.05 1.16 8.69
CA LEU A 147 -1.68 0.12 9.51
C LEU A 147 -0.68 -0.95 9.99
N GLY A 148 0.49 -1.00 9.35
CA GLY A 148 1.62 -1.84 9.73
C GLY A 148 2.68 -1.09 10.54
N ARG A 149 3.86 -1.68 10.65
CA ARG A 149 5.02 -0.94 11.18
C ARG A 149 5.35 0.25 10.26
N PRO A 150 5.92 1.33 10.80
CA PRO A 150 6.37 2.45 9.98
C PRO A 150 7.19 1.97 8.79
N SER A 151 6.93 2.54 7.62
CA SER A 151 7.73 2.25 6.42
C SER A 151 9.21 2.49 6.73
N THR A 152 10.06 1.52 6.42
CA THR A 152 11.50 1.68 6.60
C THR A 152 11.99 2.80 5.69
N LEU A 153 12.71 3.77 6.24
CA LEU A 153 13.32 4.87 5.48
C LEU A 153 14.17 4.34 4.31
N LEU A 154 14.82 3.20 4.53
CA LEU A 154 15.69 2.51 3.58
C LEU A 154 15.43 1.01 3.68
N ASN A 155 15.47 0.32 2.54
CA ASN A 155 15.48 -1.14 2.54
C ASN A 155 16.80 -1.63 3.15
N ALA A 156 16.77 -2.22 4.34
CA ALA A 156 17.93 -2.86 4.92
C ALA A 156 18.18 -4.19 4.19
N SER A 157 19.11 -4.18 3.23
CA SER A 157 19.52 -5.36 2.48
C SER A 157 21.03 -5.56 2.62
N ARG A 158 21.56 -6.66 2.10
CA ARG A 158 23.01 -6.89 2.03
C ARG A 158 23.75 -5.79 1.25
N HIS A 159 23.07 -5.10 0.34
CA HIS A 159 23.61 -4.00 -0.44
C HIS A 159 23.59 -2.65 0.31
N THR A 160 22.91 -2.58 1.45
CA THR A 160 22.74 -1.36 2.24
C THR A 160 23.93 -1.23 3.21
N LEU A 161 25.05 -0.75 2.70
CA LEU A 161 26.35 -0.70 3.39
C LEU A 161 26.55 0.61 4.18
N PHE A 162 25.77 0.83 5.24
CA PHE A 162 26.11 1.88 6.22
C PHE A 162 27.05 1.30 7.29
N ARG A 163 28.29 1.80 7.32
CA ARG A 163 29.23 1.53 8.42
C ARG A 163 29.51 2.84 9.15
N TYR A 164 29.22 2.84 10.44
CA TYR A 164 29.46 3.98 11.32
C TYR A 164 30.63 3.67 12.25
N LYS A 165 31.50 4.66 12.47
CA LYS A 165 32.50 4.62 13.55
C LYS A 165 31.91 5.35 14.76
N ILE A 166 31.82 4.66 15.89
CA ILE A 166 31.45 5.25 17.16
C ILE A 166 32.75 5.59 17.90
N ASN A 167 32.87 6.84 18.36
CA ASN A 167 34.01 7.28 19.17
C ASN A 167 33.71 7.02 20.65
N ASN A 168 34.76 6.99 21.49
CA ASN A 168 34.68 6.81 22.95
C ASN A 168 34.14 5.44 23.42
N ILE A 169 34.42 4.37 22.67
CA ILE A 169 34.19 2.98 23.08
C ILE A 169 35.49 2.19 22.92
N THR A 170 35.66 1.13 23.73
CA THR A 170 36.80 0.22 23.61
C THR A 170 36.61 -0.78 22.47
N ASP A 171 37.70 -1.39 22.00
CA ASP A 171 37.64 -2.44 20.98
C ASP A 171 36.83 -3.66 21.44
N ASP A 172 36.88 -3.99 22.74
CA ASP A 172 36.09 -5.07 23.34
C ASP A 172 34.59 -4.75 23.30
N GLN A 173 34.20 -3.51 23.65
CA GLN A 173 32.81 -3.04 23.55
C GLN A 173 32.32 -3.07 22.09
N ALA A 174 33.15 -2.57 21.17
CA ALA A 174 32.83 -2.58 19.74
C ALA A 174 32.64 -4.01 19.22
N THR A 175 33.49 -4.94 19.63
CA THR A 175 33.41 -6.36 19.24
C THR A 175 32.16 -7.02 19.81
N ALA A 176 31.87 -6.82 21.10
CA ALA A 176 30.67 -7.34 21.74
C ALA A 176 29.39 -6.85 21.05
N ILE A 177 29.29 -5.55 20.76
CA ILE A 177 28.14 -4.96 20.06
C ILE A 177 28.01 -5.54 18.64
N ASN A 178 29.09 -5.57 17.86
CA ASN A 178 29.04 -6.08 16.48
C ASN A 178 28.65 -7.56 16.41
N ASN A 179 28.93 -8.34 17.46
CA ASN A 179 28.58 -9.76 17.57
C ASN A 179 27.12 -10.01 17.98
N ILE A 180 26.34 -8.99 18.35
CA ILE A 180 24.91 -9.15 18.63
C ILE A 180 24.21 -9.70 17.39
N SER A 181 23.63 -10.89 17.52
CA SER A 181 22.88 -11.60 16.47
C SER A 181 21.50 -12.00 16.98
N SER A 182 20.48 -11.28 16.56
CA SER A 182 19.07 -11.55 16.83
C SER A 182 18.24 -11.21 15.58
N SER A 183 16.95 -11.53 15.60
CA SER A 183 16.01 -11.10 14.55
C SER A 183 15.88 -9.56 14.47
N SER A 184 16.29 -8.83 15.50
CA SER A 184 16.33 -7.37 15.61
C SER A 184 17.74 -6.82 15.78
N ALA A 185 18.78 -7.54 15.35
CA ALA A 185 20.19 -7.26 15.67
C ALA A 185 20.60 -5.79 15.52
N VAL A 186 20.13 -5.09 14.49
CA VAL A 186 20.44 -3.66 14.28
C VAL A 186 19.88 -2.79 15.41
N ILE A 187 18.64 -3.04 15.84
CA ILE A 187 18.00 -2.31 16.94
C ILE A 187 18.73 -2.60 18.24
N ASP A 188 19.02 -3.88 18.52
CA ASP A 188 19.68 -4.31 19.75
C ASP A 188 21.11 -3.72 19.86
N ARG A 189 21.82 -3.61 18.74
CA ARG A 189 23.12 -2.92 18.65
C ARG A 189 23.01 -1.44 18.98
N ILE A 190 22.01 -0.75 18.42
CA ILE A 190 21.78 0.68 18.70
C ILE A 190 21.45 0.88 20.19
N GLN A 191 20.57 0.06 20.76
CA GLN A 191 20.24 0.12 22.18
C GLN A 191 21.46 -0.13 23.07
N SER A 192 22.31 -1.08 22.69
CA SER A 192 23.56 -1.35 23.41
C SER A 192 24.50 -0.13 23.36
N ILE A 193 24.64 0.53 22.21
CA ILE A 193 25.41 1.79 22.08
C ILE A 193 24.82 2.89 22.96
N ASP A 194 23.49 3.05 22.99
CA ASP A 194 22.83 4.07 23.81
C ASP A 194 22.99 3.82 25.32
N SER A 195 23.08 2.55 25.74
CA SER A 195 23.32 2.18 27.15
C SER A 195 24.76 2.41 27.63
N LEU A 196 25.70 2.69 26.72
CA LEU A 196 27.09 3.04 27.06
C LEU A 196 27.28 4.54 27.37
N LYS A 197 26.24 5.36 27.16
CA LYS A 197 26.22 6.78 27.54
C LYS A 197 25.94 6.93 29.03
#